data_AF-A0A2V6WG83-F1
#
_entry.id   AF-A0A2V6WG83-F1
#
_cell.length_a   1.000
_cell.length_b   1.000
_cell.length_c   1.000
_cell.angle_alpha   90.00
_cell.angle_beta   90.00
_cell.angle_gamma   90.00
#
_symmetry.space_group_name_H-M   'P 1'
#
loop_
_entity.id
_entity.type
_entity.pdbx_description
1 polymer ?
#
loop_
_entity_poly.entity_id
_entity_poly.type
_entity_poly.pdbx_seq_one_letter_code
_entity_poly.pdbx_strand_id
1 'polypeptide(L)'
;MQRSAFMKTQRIASILAVVLGLTAVAHAASPSNDRILALDRYTSDKGRTLAATYGATLKQINTSIYHCMPWLEVPKEGIGFYKPRDASRDDRYLALRVYIEQEPSTQFTAMPIEQRASSMFSRYVGPLVRRMSGNGAMLTDSSLDGFTVILEWLKEMPLSGGRPVHETIAVFLDKETAVEYLQGMVKAPDLAERARVYGWDGETPLGRLRLASWDDNFVSTYKVANYQLEPGVSCQ
;
A
#
# COMPACT_ATOMS: atom_id res chain seq x y z
N MET A 1 14.33 -64.10 -60.60
CA MET A 1 13.47 -64.95 -59.76
C MET A 1 12.64 -64.02 -58.87
N GLN A 2 11.36 -63.77 -59.19
CA GLN A 2 10.15 -64.32 -58.51
C GLN A 2 10.25 -64.26 -56.97
N ARG A 3 9.31 -63.81 -56.15
CA ARG A 3 7.89 -63.37 -56.11
C ARG A 3 7.79 -62.72 -54.69
N SER A 4 6.91 -61.83 -54.27
CA SER A 4 5.46 -61.80 -54.31
C SER A 4 5.02 -60.51 -53.60
N ALA A 5 4.01 -59.83 -54.14
CA ALA A 5 3.19 -58.93 -53.36
C ALA A 5 2.25 -59.75 -52.46
N PHE A 6 1.88 -59.24 -51.28
CA PHE A 6 0.47 -59.17 -50.89
C PHE A 6 0.23 -58.15 -49.76
N MET A 7 -0.65 -57.20 -50.08
CA MET A 7 -1.29 -56.20 -49.25
C MET A 7 -1.90 -56.75 -47.96
N LYS A 8 -1.83 -55.95 -46.89
CA LYS A 8 -2.92 -55.78 -45.92
C LYS A 8 -3.10 -54.29 -45.58
N THR A 9 -3.99 -53.63 -46.32
CA THR A 9 -5.27 -53.06 -45.86
C THR A 9 -5.22 -51.93 -44.82
N GLN A 10 -5.63 -50.73 -45.28
CA GLN A 10 -6.55 -49.76 -44.65
C GLN A 10 -6.09 -49.10 -43.31
N ARG A 11 -6.18 -47.78 -43.11
CA ARG A 11 -7.31 -46.87 -43.34
C ARG A 11 -6.86 -45.41 -43.50
N ILE A 12 -7.57 -44.69 -44.36
CA ILE A 12 -7.62 -43.23 -44.46
C ILE A 12 -8.35 -42.69 -43.22
N ALA A 13 -7.84 -41.63 -42.59
CA ALA A 13 -8.63 -40.77 -41.72
C ALA A 13 -8.13 -39.32 -41.80
N SER A 14 -9.04 -38.47 -42.28
CA SER A 14 -8.95 -37.03 -42.50
C SER A 14 -8.56 -36.25 -41.24
N ILE A 15 -7.59 -35.34 -41.36
CA ILE A 15 -7.25 -34.37 -40.32
C ILE A 15 -8.25 -33.21 -40.42
N LEU A 16 -9.19 -33.17 -39.48
CA LEU A 16 -10.05 -32.01 -39.23
C LEU A 16 -9.32 -31.11 -38.22
N ALA A 17 -8.81 -29.97 -38.68
CA ALA A 17 -8.20 -28.97 -37.81
C ALA A 17 -9.29 -28.23 -37.02
N VAL A 18 -9.43 -28.55 -35.74
CA VAL A 18 -10.20 -27.74 -34.78
C VAL A 18 -9.23 -26.80 -34.09
N VAL A 19 -9.20 -25.54 -34.56
CA VAL A 19 -8.55 -24.44 -33.83
C VAL A 19 -9.49 -24.02 -32.71
N LEU A 20 -9.32 -24.62 -31.53
CA LEU A 20 -9.89 -24.08 -30.30
C LEU A 20 -9.06 -22.87 -29.89
N GLY A 21 -9.61 -21.68 -30.17
CA GLY A 21 -9.11 -20.42 -29.64
C GLY A 21 -9.20 -20.41 -28.11
N LEU A 22 -8.08 -20.73 -27.46
CA LEU A 22 -7.86 -20.41 -26.06
C LEU A 22 -7.67 -18.90 -25.95
N THR A 23 -8.76 -18.15 -25.88
CA THR A 23 -8.72 -16.81 -25.27
C THR A 23 -8.54 -17.02 -23.78
N ALA A 24 -7.29 -17.17 -23.34
CA ALA A 24 -6.94 -16.99 -21.95
C ALA A 24 -7.28 -15.53 -21.59
N VAL A 25 -8.45 -15.33 -21.00
CA VAL A 25 -8.76 -14.08 -20.31
C VAL A 25 -7.76 -14.02 -19.17
N ALA A 26 -6.69 -13.25 -19.35
CA ALA A 26 -5.76 -12.94 -18.28
C ALA A 26 -6.61 -12.32 -17.17
N HIS A 27 -6.90 -13.10 -16.12
CA HIS A 27 -7.54 -12.58 -14.93
C HIS A 27 -6.54 -11.60 -14.35
N ALA A 28 -6.89 -10.32 -14.37
CA ALA A 28 -6.05 -9.30 -13.80
C ALA A 28 -5.78 -9.63 -12.34
N ALA A 29 -4.52 -9.52 -11.93
CA ALA A 29 -4.13 -9.81 -10.57
C ALA A 29 -4.76 -8.77 -9.63
N SER A 30 -5.66 -9.20 -8.75
CA SER A 30 -6.24 -8.35 -7.71
C SER A 30 -5.37 -8.41 -6.44
N PRO A 31 -5.27 -7.32 -5.65
CA PRO A 31 -4.57 -7.39 -4.38
C PRO A 31 -5.25 -8.39 -3.44
N SER A 32 -4.45 -9.04 -2.60
CA SER A 32 -4.97 -9.95 -1.58
C SER A 32 -5.86 -9.21 -0.59
N ASN A 33 -6.96 -9.87 -0.18
CA ASN A 33 -7.91 -9.34 0.80
C ASN A 33 -7.40 -9.47 2.24
N ASP A 34 -6.38 -10.28 2.51
CA ASP A 34 -5.79 -10.44 3.84
C ASP A 34 -5.06 -9.17 4.34
N ARG A 35 -4.83 -8.21 3.44
CA ARG A 35 -4.31 -6.86 3.73
C ARG A 35 -5.25 -6.00 4.56
N ILE A 36 -6.54 -6.33 4.58
CA ILE A 36 -7.56 -5.62 5.36
C ILE A 36 -7.84 -6.38 6.65
N LEU A 37 -7.85 -5.67 7.77
CA LEU A 37 -8.18 -6.25 9.08
C LEU A 37 -9.59 -6.85 9.08
N ALA A 38 -9.68 -8.13 9.42
CA ALA A 38 -10.95 -8.87 9.46
C ALA A 38 -11.88 -8.38 10.59
N LEU A 39 -13.20 -8.46 10.37
CA LEU A 39 -14.22 -7.91 11.27
C LEU A 39 -14.19 -8.52 12.68
N ASP A 40 -13.84 -9.79 12.79
CA ASP A 40 -13.73 -10.56 14.03
C ASP A 40 -12.47 -10.20 14.85
N ARG A 41 -11.52 -9.49 14.24
CA ARG A 41 -10.26 -9.05 14.88
C ARG A 41 -10.39 -7.69 15.57
N TYR A 42 -11.49 -6.96 15.37
CA TYR A 42 -11.76 -5.71 16.05
C TYR A 42 -12.17 -5.92 17.51
N THR A 43 -11.47 -5.25 18.41
CA THR A 43 -11.66 -5.35 19.87
C THR A 43 -12.73 -4.41 20.44
N SER A 44 -13.30 -3.51 19.62
CA SER A 44 -14.42 -2.66 20.03
C SER A 44 -15.52 -2.61 18.98
N ASP A 45 -16.74 -2.33 19.43
CA ASP A 45 -17.91 -2.19 18.55
C ASP A 45 -17.78 -0.98 17.62
N LYS A 46 -17.17 0.12 18.08
CA LYS A 46 -16.89 1.30 17.24
C LYS A 46 -15.99 0.93 16.05
N GLY A 47 -14.87 0.26 16.32
CA GLY A 47 -13.94 -0.19 15.27
C GLY A 47 -14.59 -1.20 14.31
N ARG A 48 -15.34 -2.17 14.84
CA ARG A 48 -16.08 -3.15 14.02
C ARG A 48 -17.13 -2.49 13.13
N THR A 49 -17.85 -1.50 13.68
CA THR A 49 -18.88 -0.75 12.95
C THR A 49 -18.27 0.05 11.81
N LEU A 50 -17.20 0.81 12.06
CA LEU A 50 -16.45 1.52 11.02
C LEU A 50 -16.02 0.56 9.90
N ALA A 51 -15.45 -0.59 10.26
CA ALA A 51 -14.98 -1.59 9.31
C ALA A 51 -16.12 -2.22 8.48
N ALA A 52 -17.27 -2.48 9.10
CA ALA A 52 -18.45 -3.00 8.42
C ALA A 52 -19.03 -1.95 7.46
N THR A 53 -19.17 -0.70 7.92
CA THR A 53 -19.70 0.42 7.13
C THR A 53 -18.83 0.73 5.92
N TYR A 54 -17.50 0.76 6.11
CA TYR A 54 -16.55 1.20 5.09
C TYR A 54 -15.78 0.08 4.41
N GLY A 55 -16.22 -1.18 4.53
CA GLY A 55 -15.50 -2.32 3.96
C GLY A 55 -15.24 -2.21 2.45
N ALA A 56 -16.18 -1.62 1.69
CA ALA A 56 -15.99 -1.34 0.27
C ALA A 56 -14.89 -0.30 0.03
N THR A 57 -14.85 0.77 0.83
CA THR A 57 -13.81 1.80 0.74
C THR A 57 -12.43 1.25 1.12
N LEU A 58 -12.33 0.39 2.14
CA LEU A 58 -11.06 -0.26 2.50
C LEU A 58 -10.51 -1.12 1.34
N LYS A 59 -11.41 -1.84 0.64
CA LYS A 59 -11.05 -2.58 -0.59
C LYS A 59 -10.59 -1.65 -1.69
N GLN A 60 -11.29 -0.54 -1.92
CA GLN A 60 -10.91 0.45 -2.93
C GLN A 60 -9.54 1.09 -2.62
N ILE A 61 -9.24 1.38 -1.34
CA ILE A 61 -7.92 1.87 -0.92
C ILE A 61 -6.86 0.83 -1.28
N ASN A 62 -7.04 -0.44 -0.89
CA ASN A 62 -6.11 -1.53 -1.20
C ASN A 62 -5.88 -1.68 -2.72
N THR A 63 -6.96 -1.73 -3.49
CA THR A 63 -6.92 -1.78 -4.97
C THR A 63 -6.16 -0.61 -5.55
N SER A 64 -6.43 0.61 -5.12
CA SER A 64 -5.78 1.76 -5.73
C SER A 64 -4.31 1.90 -5.30
N ILE A 65 -3.91 1.49 -4.09
CA ILE A 65 -2.48 1.40 -3.74
C ILE A 65 -1.80 0.36 -4.64
N TYR A 66 -2.36 -0.84 -4.75
CA TYR A 66 -1.80 -1.92 -5.54
C TYR A 66 -1.57 -1.54 -7.00
N HIS A 67 -2.55 -0.88 -7.65
CA HIS A 67 -2.41 -0.52 -9.06
C HIS A 67 -1.68 0.79 -9.30
N CYS A 68 -1.79 1.78 -8.41
CA CYS A 68 -1.29 3.13 -8.66
C CYS A 68 0.04 3.43 -8.01
N MET A 69 0.46 2.60 -7.06
CA MET A 69 1.73 2.72 -6.36
C MET A 69 2.38 1.32 -6.28
N PRO A 70 2.70 0.68 -7.42
CA PRO A 70 3.17 -0.70 -7.45
C PRO A 70 4.52 -0.96 -6.75
N TRP A 71 5.23 0.10 -6.34
CA TRP A 71 6.43 0.03 -5.49
C TRP A 71 6.11 0.04 -3.98
N LEU A 72 4.82 0.05 -3.62
CA LEU A 72 4.36 -0.05 -2.24
C LEU A 72 3.71 -1.41 -2.01
N GLU A 73 4.20 -2.13 -1.01
CA GLU A 73 3.57 -3.35 -0.53
C GLU A 73 2.73 -3.05 0.71
N VAL A 74 1.47 -3.47 0.70
CA VAL A 74 0.63 -3.46 1.90
C VAL A 74 0.73 -4.85 2.55
N PRO A 75 1.25 -4.97 3.79
CA PRO A 75 1.33 -6.26 4.47
C PRO A 75 -0.05 -6.73 4.92
N LYS A 76 -0.14 -8.00 5.34
CA LYS A 76 -1.33 -8.57 5.97
C LYS A 76 -1.83 -7.66 7.11
N GLU A 77 -3.14 -7.43 7.13
CA GLU A 77 -3.84 -6.56 8.09
C GLU A 77 -3.30 -5.10 8.11
N GLY A 78 -2.57 -4.67 7.09
CA GLY A 78 -2.01 -3.32 6.99
C GLY A 78 -3.04 -2.19 6.84
N ILE A 79 -4.31 -2.51 6.55
CA ILE A 79 -5.42 -1.55 6.40
C ILE A 79 -6.52 -1.85 7.43
N GLY A 80 -6.97 -0.84 8.17
CA GLY A 80 -8.10 -1.01 9.10
C GLY A 80 -8.29 0.16 10.07
N PHE A 81 -9.22 0.03 11.02
CA PHE A 81 -9.49 1.04 12.04
C PHE A 81 -8.84 0.70 13.38
N TYR A 82 -7.63 1.21 13.60
CA TYR A 82 -6.81 0.90 14.75
C TYR A 82 -6.91 1.97 15.83
N LYS A 83 -6.73 1.55 17.08
CA LYS A 83 -6.56 2.47 18.21
C LYS A 83 -5.07 2.80 18.38
N PRO A 84 -4.65 4.07 18.34
CA PRO A 84 -3.28 4.45 18.69
C PRO A 84 -2.93 3.96 20.10
N ARG A 85 -1.68 3.50 20.30
CA ARG A 85 -1.25 2.93 21.59
C ARG A 85 -1.43 3.91 22.75
N ASP A 86 -1.21 5.20 22.51
CA ASP A 86 -1.29 6.26 23.51
C ASP A 86 -2.69 6.89 23.66
N ALA A 87 -3.69 6.41 22.90
CA ALA A 87 -5.06 6.90 23.01
C ALA A 87 -5.71 6.46 24.33
N SER A 88 -6.21 7.42 25.09
CA SER A 88 -6.90 7.16 26.37
C SER A 88 -8.31 6.63 26.17
N ARG A 89 -8.99 7.02 25.08
CA ARG A 89 -10.35 6.60 24.74
C ARG A 89 -10.35 5.55 23.63
N ASP A 90 -11.52 5.19 23.15
CA ASP A 90 -11.67 4.35 21.95
C ASP A 90 -11.52 5.18 20.67
N ASP A 91 -10.39 5.88 20.54
CA ASP A 91 -10.10 6.71 19.38
C ASP A 91 -9.68 5.79 18.22
N ARG A 92 -10.40 5.84 17.09
CA ARG A 92 -10.25 4.96 15.94
C ARG A 92 -9.69 5.72 14.75
N TYR A 93 -8.51 5.31 14.33
CA TYR A 93 -7.78 5.90 13.22
C TYR A 93 -7.84 4.94 12.04
N LEU A 94 -8.15 5.45 10.86
CA LEU A 94 -7.94 4.70 9.62
C LEU A 94 -6.44 4.56 9.41
N ALA A 95 -5.90 3.35 9.50
CA ALA A 95 -4.49 3.07 9.31
C ALA A 95 -4.20 2.47 7.94
N LEU A 96 -3.05 2.85 7.39
CA LEU A 96 -2.42 2.22 6.23
C LEU A 96 -0.94 2.01 6.55
N ARG A 97 -0.52 0.75 6.62
CA ARG A 97 0.89 0.35 6.63
C ARG A 97 1.35 0.00 5.23
N VAL A 98 2.50 0.54 4.84
CA VAL A 98 3.16 0.23 3.57
C VAL A 98 4.63 -0.05 3.80
N TYR A 99 5.13 -1.08 3.13
CA TYR A 99 6.54 -1.26 2.87
C TYR A 99 6.89 -0.60 1.53
N ILE A 100 7.92 0.24 1.55
CA ILE A 100 8.40 0.99 0.39
C ILE A 100 9.53 0.20 -0.23
N GLU A 101 9.27 -0.39 -1.39
CA GLU A 101 10.31 -0.98 -2.21
C GLU A 101 11.14 0.15 -2.81
N GLN A 102 12.38 0.27 -2.33
CA GLN A 102 13.36 1.22 -2.85
C GLN A 102 14.65 0.51 -3.21
N GLU A 103 15.32 1.01 -4.23
CA GLU A 103 16.69 0.61 -4.50
C GLU A 103 17.61 1.07 -3.36
N PRO A 104 18.59 0.25 -2.96
CA PRO A 104 19.57 0.64 -1.96
C PRO A 104 20.33 1.90 -2.38
N SER A 105 20.41 2.89 -1.49
CA SER A 105 21.13 4.13 -1.74
C SER A 105 22.07 4.44 -0.59
N THR A 106 23.38 4.37 -0.85
CA THR A 106 24.41 4.70 0.15
C THR A 106 24.29 6.14 0.64
N GLN A 107 23.90 7.06 -0.24
CA GLN A 107 23.66 8.47 0.10
C GLN A 107 22.48 8.61 1.07
N PHE A 108 21.37 7.92 0.81
CA PHE A 108 20.20 7.94 1.68
C PHE A 108 20.50 7.30 3.03
N THR A 109 21.13 6.12 3.04
CA THR A 109 21.51 5.39 4.26
C THR A 109 22.50 6.19 5.13
N ALA A 110 23.36 7.02 4.54
CA ALA A 110 24.31 7.85 5.28
C ALA A 110 23.69 9.06 6.01
N MET A 111 22.43 9.42 5.71
CA MET A 111 21.77 10.56 6.36
C MET A 111 21.49 10.30 7.86
N PRO A 112 21.18 11.32 8.67
CA PRO A 112 20.52 11.13 9.97
C PRO A 112 19.11 10.55 9.80
N ILE A 113 18.61 9.83 10.81
CA ILE A 113 17.28 9.20 10.75
C ILE A 113 16.16 10.23 10.52
N GLU A 114 16.25 11.41 11.13
CA GLU A 114 15.27 12.48 10.95
C GLU A 114 15.22 12.97 9.51
N GLN A 115 16.35 13.00 8.79
CA GLN A 115 16.40 13.40 7.39
C GLN A 115 15.82 12.32 6.46
N ARG A 116 16.13 11.03 6.72
CA ARG A 116 15.49 9.92 6.02
C ARG A 116 13.98 9.91 6.24
N ALA A 117 13.55 10.02 7.49
CA ALA A 117 12.15 10.08 7.88
C ALA A 117 11.43 11.30 7.28
N SER A 118 12.07 12.47 7.24
CA SER A 118 11.52 13.67 6.59
C SER A 118 11.31 13.46 5.09
N SER A 119 12.24 12.77 4.43
CA SER A 119 12.13 12.42 3.01
C SER A 119 10.96 11.47 2.74
N MET A 120 10.84 10.41 3.56
CA MET A 120 9.74 9.45 3.48
C MET A 120 8.39 10.09 3.79
N PHE A 121 8.34 10.94 4.82
CA PHE A 121 7.15 11.70 5.18
C PHE A 121 6.66 12.56 4.01
N SER A 122 7.56 13.42 3.49
CA SER A 122 7.24 14.38 2.43
C SER A 122 6.74 13.70 1.17
N ARG A 123 7.35 12.57 0.83
CA ARG A 123 7.03 11.80 -0.36
C ARG A 123 5.70 11.07 -0.28
N TYR A 124 5.38 10.46 0.86
CA TYR A 124 4.29 9.47 0.92
C TYR A 124 3.10 9.90 1.77
N VAL A 125 3.27 10.63 2.88
CA VAL A 125 2.17 10.86 3.83
C VAL A 125 1.02 11.62 3.19
N GLY A 126 1.31 12.76 2.55
CA GLY A 126 0.29 13.58 1.90
C GLY A 126 -0.52 12.82 0.83
N PRO A 127 0.15 12.23 -0.19
CA PRO A 127 -0.53 11.42 -1.20
C PRO A 127 -1.31 10.24 -0.63
N LEU A 128 -0.78 9.53 0.37
CA LEU A 128 -1.46 8.40 0.99
C LEU A 128 -2.71 8.84 1.77
N VAL A 129 -2.65 9.94 2.51
CA VAL A 129 -3.83 10.50 3.21
C VAL A 129 -4.93 10.89 2.22
N ARG A 130 -4.57 11.52 1.08
CA ARG A 130 -5.55 11.80 0.01
C ARG A 130 -6.20 10.53 -0.49
N ARG A 131 -5.42 9.50 -0.81
CA ARG A 131 -5.94 8.22 -1.29
C ARG A 131 -6.79 7.48 -0.25
N MET A 132 -6.40 7.53 1.03
CA MET A 132 -7.15 6.97 2.16
C MET A 132 -8.49 7.67 2.39
N SER A 133 -8.59 8.97 2.08
CA SER A 133 -9.84 9.71 2.21
C SER A 133 -10.91 9.29 1.19
N GLY A 134 -10.52 8.64 0.10
CA GLY A 134 -11.42 8.08 -0.90
C GLY A 134 -12.38 9.13 -1.47
N ASN A 135 -13.68 8.84 -1.42
CA ASN A 135 -14.75 9.77 -1.82
C ASN A 135 -15.14 10.78 -0.73
N GLY A 136 -14.42 10.83 0.39
CA GLY A 136 -14.66 11.75 1.50
C GLY A 136 -15.76 11.32 2.48
N ALA A 137 -16.51 10.24 2.24
CA ALA A 137 -17.63 9.84 3.11
C ALA A 137 -17.20 9.59 4.56
N MET A 138 -16.01 9.03 4.77
CA MET A 138 -15.48 8.80 6.12
C MET A 138 -15.14 10.09 6.87
N LEU A 139 -14.85 11.19 6.16
CA LEU A 139 -14.45 12.46 6.78
C LEU A 139 -15.59 13.10 7.57
N THR A 140 -16.83 12.79 7.19
CA THR A 140 -18.04 13.26 7.89
C THR A 140 -18.47 12.33 9.03
N ASP A 141 -17.83 11.16 9.18
CA ASP A 141 -18.15 10.23 10.26
C ASP A 141 -17.56 10.71 11.58
N SER A 142 -18.41 10.91 12.58
CA SER A 142 -17.97 11.31 13.92
C SER A 142 -17.22 10.21 14.66
N SER A 143 -17.37 8.95 14.23
CA SER A 143 -16.68 7.79 14.80
C SER A 143 -15.24 7.66 14.31
N LEU A 144 -14.86 8.32 13.21
CA LEU A 144 -13.46 8.39 12.79
C LEU A 144 -12.74 9.51 13.55
N ASP A 145 -11.62 9.19 14.19
CA ASP A 145 -10.85 10.15 15.00
C ASP A 145 -9.58 10.66 14.28
N GLY A 146 -9.11 9.96 13.26
CA GLY A 146 -7.93 10.38 12.51
C GLY A 146 -7.42 9.37 11.50
N PHE A 147 -6.20 9.63 11.02
CA PHE A 147 -5.48 8.84 10.02
C PHE A 147 -4.12 8.42 10.56
N THR A 148 -3.72 7.19 10.27
CA THR A 148 -2.39 6.68 10.56
C THR A 148 -1.73 6.19 9.28
N VAL A 149 -0.56 6.73 8.96
CA VAL A 149 0.28 6.22 7.88
C VAL A 149 1.54 5.64 8.49
N ILE A 150 1.77 4.35 8.26
CA ILE A 150 2.98 3.65 8.72
C ILE A 150 3.84 3.39 7.49
N LEU A 151 4.98 4.05 7.42
CA LEU A 151 5.95 3.90 6.35
C LEU A 151 7.11 3.04 6.84
N GLU A 152 7.41 1.98 6.11
CA GLU A 152 8.53 1.09 6.39
C GLU A 152 9.44 1.02 5.16
N TRP A 153 10.74 1.16 5.34
CA TRP A 153 11.72 1.08 4.24
C TRP A 153 12.98 0.38 4.69
N LEU A 154 13.71 -0.20 3.72
CA LEU A 154 14.98 -0.84 3.98
C LEU A 154 16.04 0.19 4.37
N LYS A 155 16.65 0.03 5.55
CA LYS A 155 17.74 0.88 6.05
C LYS A 155 19.03 0.64 5.30
N GLU A 156 19.44 -0.63 5.24
CA GLU A 156 20.66 -1.09 4.59
C GLU A 156 20.43 -2.47 3.96
N MET A 157 21.15 -2.75 2.88
CA MET A 157 21.19 -4.09 2.34
C MET A 157 21.91 -5.01 3.32
N PRO A 158 21.31 -6.15 3.69
CA PRO A 158 22.01 -7.09 4.53
C PRO A 158 23.28 -7.58 3.83
N LEU A 159 24.42 -7.54 4.54
CA LEU A 159 25.60 -8.31 4.16
C LEU A 159 25.20 -9.79 4.09
N SER A 160 25.78 -10.55 3.15
CA SER A 160 25.36 -11.91 2.77
C SER A 160 24.88 -12.77 3.96
N GLY A 161 23.57 -13.05 4.01
CA GLY A 161 22.93 -13.87 5.05
C GLY A 161 22.34 -13.11 6.25
N GLY A 162 22.52 -11.79 6.33
CA GLY A 162 21.90 -10.95 7.36
C GLY A 162 20.40 -10.76 7.16
N ARG A 163 19.68 -10.45 8.25
CA ARG A 163 18.27 -10.06 8.19
C ARG A 163 18.16 -8.62 7.66
N PRO A 164 17.24 -8.34 6.72
CA PRO A 164 16.90 -6.96 6.34
C PRO A 164 16.52 -6.13 7.57
N VAL A 165 17.15 -4.96 7.72
CA VAL A 165 16.80 -3.99 8.78
C VAL A 165 15.91 -2.92 8.17
N HIS A 166 14.72 -2.78 8.73
CA HIS A 166 13.72 -1.83 8.25
C HIS A 166 13.58 -0.67 9.21
N GLU A 167 13.68 0.54 8.71
CA GLU A 167 13.27 1.73 9.44
C GLU A 167 11.78 1.93 9.28
N THR A 168 11.13 2.46 10.31
CA THR A 168 9.69 2.70 10.30
C THR A 168 9.38 4.05 10.92
N ILE A 169 8.44 4.78 10.31
CA ILE A 169 7.73 5.86 10.98
C ILE A 169 6.23 5.58 11.01
N ALA A 170 5.61 5.80 12.18
CA ALA A 170 4.17 5.84 12.33
C ALA A 170 3.73 7.29 12.49
N VAL A 171 2.97 7.77 11.53
CA VAL A 171 2.48 9.15 11.44
C VAL A 171 1.01 9.17 11.80
N PHE A 172 0.66 9.92 12.85
CA PHE A 172 -0.71 10.09 13.31
C PHE A 172 -1.16 11.52 13.04
N LEU A 173 -2.27 11.64 12.32
CA LEU A 173 -2.97 12.89 12.06
C LEU A 173 -4.36 12.77 12.70
N ASP A 174 -4.73 13.70 13.57
CA ASP A 174 -6.13 13.82 13.96
C ASP A 174 -6.99 14.18 12.74
N LYS A 175 -8.30 13.89 12.83
CA LYS A 175 -9.23 14.10 11.72
C LYS A 175 -9.25 15.56 11.25
N GLU A 176 -9.18 16.51 12.17
CA GLU A 176 -9.22 17.95 11.85
C GLU A 176 -8.03 18.34 10.98
N THR A 177 -6.81 18.01 11.41
CA THR A 177 -5.57 18.25 10.66
C THR A 177 -5.61 17.58 9.29
N ALA A 178 -6.10 16.34 9.21
CA ALA A 178 -6.22 15.64 7.93
C ALA A 178 -7.21 16.34 6.99
N VAL A 179 -8.39 16.74 7.49
CA VAL A 179 -9.40 17.49 6.71
C VAL A 179 -8.84 18.82 6.21
N GLU A 180 -8.18 19.58 7.08
CA GLU A 180 -7.58 20.86 6.68
C GLU A 180 -6.50 20.70 5.61
N TYR A 181 -5.68 19.64 5.69
CA TYR A 181 -4.70 19.32 4.65
C TYR A 181 -5.37 18.93 3.32
N LEU A 182 -6.41 18.10 3.38
CA LEU A 182 -7.17 17.66 2.19
C LEU A 182 -7.87 18.84 1.50
N GLN A 183 -8.32 19.83 2.28
CA GLN A 183 -8.91 21.08 1.78
C GLN A 183 -7.87 22.12 1.37
N GLY A 184 -6.57 21.83 1.54
CA GLY A 184 -5.47 22.72 1.14
C GLY A 184 -5.23 23.90 2.09
N MET A 185 -5.85 23.89 3.27
CA MET A 185 -5.66 24.89 4.33
C MET A 185 -4.34 24.68 5.08
N VAL A 186 -3.91 23.42 5.24
CA VAL A 186 -2.59 23.06 5.76
C VAL A 186 -1.70 22.66 4.59
N LYS A 187 -0.48 23.23 4.51
CA LYS A 187 0.51 22.87 3.50
C LYS A 187 1.41 21.74 3.99
N ALA A 188 2.19 21.13 3.09
CA ALA A 188 3.07 20.02 3.45
C ALA A 188 4.02 20.35 4.61
N PRO A 189 4.68 21.53 4.68
CA PRO A 189 5.53 21.92 5.82
C PRO A 189 4.78 21.89 7.17
N ASP A 190 3.57 22.46 7.21
CA ASP A 190 2.77 22.55 8.43
C ASP A 190 2.20 21.19 8.85
N LEU A 191 2.06 20.25 7.91
CA LEU A 191 1.50 18.92 8.20
C LEU A 191 2.41 18.12 9.14
N ALA A 192 3.74 18.18 8.97
CA ALA A 192 4.66 17.45 9.83
C ALA A 192 4.69 18.01 11.25
N GLU A 193 4.53 19.33 11.41
CA GLU A 193 4.49 19.98 12.72
C GLU A 193 3.25 19.58 13.53
N ARG A 194 2.11 19.41 12.85
CA ARG A 194 0.83 19.01 13.46
C ARG A 194 0.74 17.50 13.68
N ALA A 195 1.50 16.71 12.93
CA ALA A 195 1.54 15.26 13.09
C ALA A 195 2.20 14.83 14.41
N ARG A 196 1.75 13.70 14.95
CA ARG A 196 2.54 12.92 15.91
C ARG A 196 3.28 11.85 15.14
N VAL A 197 4.61 11.93 15.10
CA VAL A 197 5.46 10.97 14.38
C VAL A 197 6.31 10.19 15.37
N TYR A 198 6.23 8.87 15.31
CA TYR A 198 7.07 7.97 16.10
C TYR A 198 7.98 7.16 15.17
N GLY A 199 9.23 6.96 15.57
CA GLY A 199 10.25 6.28 14.75
C GLY A 199 10.77 4.98 15.36
N TRP A 200 11.17 4.05 14.49
CA TRP A 200 11.91 2.84 14.82
C TRP A 200 13.06 2.63 13.83
N ASP A 201 14.21 2.18 14.32
CA ASP A 201 15.43 1.95 13.51
C ASP A 201 15.69 0.50 13.11
N GLY A 202 14.64 -0.34 13.19
CA GLY A 202 14.71 -1.79 13.06
C GLY A 202 14.03 -2.45 14.23
N GLU A 203 14.66 -2.35 15.40
CA GLU A 203 14.17 -2.99 16.64
C GLU A 203 14.00 -1.98 17.77
N THR A 204 14.68 -0.82 17.72
CA THR A 204 14.66 0.15 18.82
C THR A 204 13.63 1.24 18.57
N PRO A 205 12.72 1.51 19.52
CA PRO A 205 11.88 2.70 19.45
C PRO A 205 12.73 3.96 19.68
N LEU A 206 12.65 4.90 18.75
CA LEU A 206 13.36 6.20 18.81
C LEU A 206 12.54 7.28 19.53
N GLY A 207 11.28 6.98 19.86
CA GLY A 207 10.34 7.94 20.44
C GLY A 207 9.76 8.88 19.39
N ARG A 208 9.36 10.08 19.83
CA ARG A 208 8.72 11.08 18.96
C ARG A 208 9.78 11.80 18.14
N LEU A 209 9.63 11.76 16.81
CA LEU A 209 10.50 12.48 15.88
C LEU A 209 9.90 13.86 15.56
N ARG A 210 10.77 14.83 15.28
CA ARG A 210 10.42 16.10 14.64
C ARG A 210 10.96 16.07 13.23
N LEU A 211 10.07 16.20 12.25
CA LEU A 211 10.42 16.08 10.84
C LEU A 211 10.28 17.44 10.16
N ALA A 212 11.12 17.66 9.15
CA ALA A 212 10.84 18.67 8.14
C ALA A 212 9.95 18.05 7.06
N SER A 213 9.18 18.89 6.38
CA SER A 213 8.39 18.45 5.24
C SER A 213 8.30 19.48 4.13
N TRP A 214 8.17 18.99 2.91
CA TRP A 214 8.07 19.78 1.69
C TRP A 214 7.11 19.12 0.71
N ASP A 215 6.70 19.85 -0.32
CA ASP A 215 5.96 19.26 -1.44
C ASP A 215 6.91 18.41 -2.29
N ASP A 216 6.62 17.12 -2.38
CA ASP A 216 7.35 16.15 -3.19
C ASP A 216 6.39 15.57 -4.25
N ASN A 217 6.79 15.63 -5.51
CA ASN A 217 5.98 15.18 -6.65
C ASN A 217 6.33 13.77 -7.13
N PHE A 218 7.13 13.00 -6.38
CA PHE A 218 7.54 11.66 -6.76
C PHE A 218 6.34 10.76 -7.03
N VAL A 219 5.34 10.74 -6.14
CA VAL A 219 4.16 9.86 -6.31
C VAL A 219 3.37 10.18 -7.58
N SER A 220 3.34 11.44 -8.02
CA SER A 220 2.63 11.84 -9.23
C SER A 220 3.45 11.73 -10.51
N THR A 221 4.78 11.63 -10.41
CA THR A 221 5.70 11.66 -11.56
C THR A 221 6.42 10.35 -11.81
N TYR A 222 6.66 9.55 -10.77
CA TYR A 222 7.36 8.28 -10.86
C TYR A 222 6.51 7.22 -11.57
N LYS A 223 7.16 6.46 -12.45
CA LYS A 223 6.56 5.32 -13.15
C LYS A 223 7.54 4.16 -13.11
N VAL A 224 7.07 3.01 -12.64
CA VAL A 224 7.85 1.77 -12.71
C VAL A 224 8.03 1.40 -14.19
N ALA A 225 9.28 1.14 -14.58
CA ALA A 225 9.60 0.77 -15.94
C ALA A 225 8.81 -0.48 -16.35
N ASN A 226 8.21 -0.45 -17.53
CA ASN A 226 7.39 -1.54 -18.10
C ASN A 226 6.12 -1.89 -17.32
N TYR A 227 5.73 -1.11 -16.30
CA TYR A 227 4.44 -1.29 -15.65
C TYR A 227 3.31 -0.79 -16.54
N GLN A 228 2.35 -1.67 -16.82
CA GLN A 228 1.13 -1.34 -17.55
C GLN A 228 -0.03 -1.32 -16.56
N LEU A 229 -0.69 -0.16 -16.47
CA LEU A 229 -1.88 -0.04 -15.64
C LEU A 229 -2.99 -0.91 -16.21
N GLU A 230 -3.71 -1.60 -15.34
CA GLU A 230 -4.84 -2.43 -15.74
C GLU A 230 -5.91 -1.59 -16.47
N PRO A 231 -6.48 -2.09 -17.59
CA PRO A 231 -7.54 -1.39 -18.30
C PRO A 231 -8.71 -1.02 -17.37
N GLY A 232 -9.11 0.25 -17.40
CA GLY A 232 -10.22 0.78 -16.59
C GLY A 232 -9.81 1.26 -15.19
N VAL A 233 -8.57 1.08 -14.76
CA VAL A 233 -8.05 1.69 -13.53
C VAL A 233 -7.60 3.13 -13.81
N SER A 234 -7.92 4.03 -12.88
CA SER A 234 -7.48 5.44 -12.90
C SER A 234 -6.72 5.77 -11.63
N CYS A 235 -5.52 6.34 -11.80
CA CYS A 235 -4.63 6.74 -10.73
C CYS A 235 -4.68 8.26 -10.58
N GLN A 236 -5.76 8.72 -9.94
CA GLN A 236 -5.89 10.08 -9.41
C GLN A 236 -5.47 10.10 -7.95
#